data_AF-A0A2G8SJE9-F1
#
_entry.id   AF-A0A2G8SJE9-F1
#
_cell.length_a   1.000
_cell.length_b   1.000
_cell.length_c   1.000
_cell.angle_alpha   90.00
_cell.angle_beta   90.00
_cell.angle_gamma   90.00
#
_symmetry.space_group_name_H-M   'P 1'
#
loop_
_entity.id
_entity.type
_entity.pdbx_description
1 polymer ?
#
loop_
_entity_poly.entity_id
_entity_poly.type
_entity_poly.pdbx_seq_one_letter_code
_entity_poly.pdbx_strand_id
1 'polypeptide(L)'
;MPEPALPIPRPQAAADDSAPTPDYAFLLRDGPQMPHPRRDPKCERCTDPDIKPWSFNPAKKSYRRGDILQIQESVHTPIDALFTSVKKTLPGTAQSASSVRSYLNSDRKPRPGVAMESRPTTTMTNEQTYTCLMATYRGIYAFAHLPPVLKHFCVPISPHYEIEKDGTHLHTSPEWQRPHAWLIACACVSMKLVVGRWEWKDETETRRPEFSFRFYKKMFKDLDQIRAQKWDEWWQRAQEKGYLEARYMEYQAFKRQIKEANEQVK
;
A
#
# COMPACT_ATOMS: atom_id res chain seq x y z
N MET A 1 -63.10 5.92 0.74
CA MET A 1 -62.57 6.56 -0.47
C MET A 1 -61.11 6.17 -0.57
N PRO A 2 -60.71 5.33 -1.55
CA PRO A 2 -59.32 4.93 -1.69
C PRO A 2 -58.47 6.10 -2.23
N GLU A 3 -57.28 6.25 -1.65
CA GLU A 3 -56.30 7.28 -1.94
C GLU A 3 -55.64 7.06 -3.32
N PRO A 4 -55.48 8.09 -4.17
CA PRO A 4 -54.88 7.93 -5.49
C PRO A 4 -53.39 7.61 -5.38
N ALA A 5 -52.96 6.54 -6.05
CA ALA A 5 -51.57 6.13 -6.14
C ALA A 5 -50.73 7.21 -6.84
N LEU A 6 -49.65 7.63 -6.19
CA LEU A 6 -48.69 8.59 -6.74
C LEU A 6 -47.91 7.98 -7.92
N PRO A 7 -47.63 8.77 -8.97
CA PRO A 7 -46.93 8.30 -10.16
C PRO A 7 -45.48 7.94 -9.85
N ILE A 8 -45.07 6.74 -10.26
CA ILE A 8 -43.70 6.26 -10.19
C ILE A 8 -42.85 7.07 -11.17
N PRO A 9 -41.81 7.81 -10.72
CA PRO A 9 -40.95 8.56 -11.63
C PRO A 9 -40.18 7.60 -12.54
N ARG A 10 -40.20 7.89 -13.85
CA ARG A 10 -39.36 7.18 -14.83
C ARG A 10 -37.89 7.45 -14.54
N PRO A 11 -37.01 6.43 -14.63
CA PRO A 11 -35.57 6.64 -14.56
C PRO A 11 -35.14 7.53 -15.73
N GLN A 12 -34.58 8.71 -15.41
CA GLN A 12 -33.90 9.54 -16.39
C GLN A 12 -32.64 8.82 -16.87
N ALA A 13 -32.43 8.79 -18.18
CA ALA A 13 -31.21 8.26 -18.78
C ALA A 13 -30.01 9.03 -18.22
N ALA A 14 -29.05 8.31 -17.66
CA ALA A 14 -27.80 8.89 -17.17
C ALA A 14 -27.09 9.57 -18.34
N ALA A 15 -26.74 10.85 -18.16
CA ALA A 15 -25.87 11.56 -19.08
C ALA A 15 -24.54 10.80 -19.20
N ASP A 16 -24.00 10.75 -20.42
CA ASP A 16 -22.68 10.18 -20.75
C ASP A 16 -21.59 11.07 -20.14
N ASP A 17 -21.37 10.88 -18.84
CA ASP A 17 -20.39 11.59 -18.03
C ASP A 17 -19.09 10.78 -18.01
N SER A 18 -18.56 10.51 -19.21
CA SER A 18 -17.28 9.85 -19.41
C SER A 18 -16.15 10.81 -19.01
N ALA A 19 -15.96 10.96 -17.70
CA ALA A 19 -14.87 11.72 -17.12
C ALA A 19 -13.54 11.26 -17.76
N PRO A 20 -12.69 12.19 -18.22
CA PRO A 20 -11.44 11.84 -18.89
C PRO A 20 -10.62 10.92 -17.99
N THR A 21 -10.32 9.72 -18.48
CA THR A 21 -9.44 8.80 -17.77
C THR A 21 -8.07 9.45 -17.64
N PRO A 22 -7.47 9.53 -16.45
CA PRO A 22 -6.15 10.11 -16.31
C PRO A 22 -5.15 9.37 -17.20
N ASP A 23 -4.37 10.11 -17.97
CA ASP A 23 -3.33 9.57 -18.85
C ASP A 23 -2.08 9.23 -18.03
N TYR A 24 -1.76 7.94 -17.92
CA TYR A 24 -0.56 7.44 -17.27
C TYR A 24 0.51 6.96 -18.27
N ALA A 25 0.47 7.42 -19.53
CA ALA A 25 1.45 7.08 -20.56
C ALA A 25 2.91 7.43 -20.18
N PHE A 26 3.12 8.27 -19.17
CA PHE A 26 4.45 8.56 -18.62
C PHE A 26 5.17 7.33 -18.03
N LEU A 27 4.45 6.24 -17.72
CA LEU A 27 5.04 5.00 -17.20
C LEU A 27 5.97 4.27 -18.20
N LEU A 28 5.94 4.64 -19.49
CA LEU A 28 6.60 3.93 -20.58
C LEU A 28 7.83 4.63 -21.17
N ARG A 29 8.15 5.87 -20.77
CA ARG A 29 9.28 6.61 -21.35
C ARG A 29 10.59 6.31 -20.63
N ASP A 30 11.70 6.33 -21.36
CA ASP A 30 13.06 6.31 -20.81
C ASP A 30 13.14 7.32 -19.66
N GLY A 31 13.45 6.79 -18.47
CA GLY A 31 13.11 7.45 -17.22
C GLY A 31 13.78 8.83 -17.13
N PRO A 32 13.05 9.91 -16.83
CA PRO A 32 13.68 11.18 -16.49
C PRO A 32 14.69 10.95 -15.37
N GLN A 33 15.79 11.69 -15.40
CA GLN A 33 16.80 11.67 -14.33
C GLN A 33 16.07 11.75 -12.99
N MET A 34 16.22 10.71 -12.16
CA MET A 34 15.47 10.65 -10.92
C MET A 34 15.84 11.84 -10.04
N PRO A 35 14.86 12.58 -9.49
CA PRO A 35 15.17 13.71 -8.63
C PRO A 35 15.99 13.23 -7.43
N HIS A 36 16.77 14.13 -6.82
CA HIS A 36 17.43 13.77 -5.57
C HIS A 36 16.39 13.49 -4.47
N PRO A 37 16.58 12.44 -3.64
CA PRO A 37 15.69 12.17 -2.53
C PRO A 37 15.61 13.37 -1.59
N ARG A 38 14.39 13.78 -1.22
CA ARG A 38 14.16 14.88 -0.29
C ARG A 38 14.17 14.39 1.15
N ARG A 39 14.48 15.32 2.05
CA ARG A 39 14.52 15.16 3.52
C ARG A 39 13.89 16.41 4.13
N ASP A 40 13.11 16.24 5.20
CA ASP A 40 12.51 17.35 5.92
C ASP A 40 13.56 17.93 6.89
N PRO A 41 14.01 19.20 6.71
CA PRO A 41 15.03 19.79 7.57
C PRO A 41 14.58 19.98 9.03
N LYS A 42 13.28 19.89 9.31
CA LYS A 42 12.74 19.97 10.68
C LYS A 42 12.57 18.60 11.34
N CYS A 43 12.69 17.52 10.59
CA CYS A 43 12.63 16.17 11.13
C CYS A 43 14.03 15.75 11.58
N GLU A 44 14.19 15.56 12.89
CA GLU A 44 15.45 15.14 13.52
C GLU A 44 16.06 13.89 12.85
N ARG A 45 15.21 12.92 12.46
CA ARG A 45 15.69 11.69 11.79
C ARG A 45 16.00 11.87 10.31
N CYS A 46 15.47 12.91 9.68
CA CYS A 46 15.89 13.30 8.34
C CYS A 46 17.29 13.93 8.38
N THR A 47 17.60 14.72 9.42
CA THR A 47 18.90 15.38 9.60
C THR A 47 19.98 14.45 10.16
N ASP A 48 19.59 13.49 11.01
CA ASP A 48 20.48 12.47 11.58
C ASP A 48 19.84 11.08 11.43
N PRO A 49 19.96 10.46 10.24
CA PRO A 49 19.36 9.17 9.99
C PRO A 49 20.10 8.05 10.70
N ASP A 50 19.34 7.13 11.28
CA ASP A 50 19.91 5.93 11.90
C ASP A 50 20.40 4.97 10.82
N ILE A 51 21.70 4.94 10.58
CA ILE A 51 22.32 4.04 9.58
C ILE A 51 22.72 2.69 10.15
N LYS A 52 22.63 2.49 11.48
CA LYS A 52 23.15 1.29 12.12
C LYS A 52 22.24 0.09 11.83
N PRO A 53 22.76 -0.98 11.19
CA PRO A 53 21.95 -2.16 10.90
C PRO A 53 21.33 -2.76 12.16
N TRP A 54 20.05 -3.11 12.09
CA TRP A 54 19.36 -3.77 13.19
C TRP A 54 19.58 -5.28 13.09
N SER A 55 20.33 -5.83 14.04
CA SER A 55 20.63 -7.26 14.11
C SER A 55 19.49 -8.08 14.69
N PHE A 56 19.23 -9.25 14.13
CA PHE A 56 18.31 -10.23 14.68
C PHE A 56 18.84 -11.66 14.51
N ASN A 57 18.24 -12.63 15.19
CA ASN A 57 18.57 -14.03 14.99
C ASN A 57 17.73 -14.60 13.83
N PRO A 58 18.32 -14.93 12.67
CA PRO A 58 17.58 -15.43 11.51
C PRO A 58 16.90 -16.79 11.75
N ALA A 59 17.37 -17.58 12.71
CA ALA A 59 16.72 -18.83 13.09
C ALA A 59 15.40 -18.62 13.85
N LYS A 60 15.16 -17.42 14.40
CA LYS A 60 13.90 -17.11 15.11
C LYS A 60 12.80 -16.72 14.12
N LYS A 61 11.83 -17.63 13.96
CA LYS A 61 10.62 -17.42 13.15
C LYS A 61 9.61 -16.45 13.78
N SER A 62 9.69 -16.22 15.10
CA SER A 62 8.88 -15.19 15.78
C SER A 62 9.25 -13.78 15.30
N TYR A 63 8.29 -12.88 15.25
CA TYR A 63 8.51 -11.47 14.99
C TYR A 63 7.78 -10.56 15.96
N ARG A 64 8.25 -9.33 16.07
CA ARG A 64 7.66 -8.31 16.96
C ARG A 64 6.93 -7.28 16.14
N ARG A 65 6.00 -6.59 16.80
CA ARG A 65 5.39 -5.37 16.28
C ARG A 65 6.46 -4.38 15.83
N GLY A 66 6.33 -3.89 14.60
CA GLY A 66 7.26 -2.98 13.94
C GLY A 66 8.38 -3.65 13.15
N ASP A 67 8.59 -4.97 13.24
CA ASP A 67 9.53 -5.67 12.36
C ASP A 67 9.06 -5.56 10.90
N ILE A 68 9.99 -5.38 9.95
CA ILE A 68 9.67 -5.41 8.51
C ILE A 68 9.87 -6.82 7.98
N LEU A 69 8.79 -7.42 7.50
CA LEU A 69 8.69 -8.80 7.05
C LEU A 69 8.75 -8.91 5.52
N GLN A 70 9.17 -10.06 5.03
CA GLN A 70 9.01 -10.48 3.64
C GLN A 70 7.68 -11.24 3.50
N ILE A 71 6.68 -10.63 2.87
CA ILE A 71 5.33 -11.20 2.75
C ILE A 71 5.01 -11.44 1.27
N GLN A 72 4.54 -12.64 0.92
CA GLN A 72 4.09 -12.98 -0.45
C GLN A 72 2.67 -12.47 -0.74
N GLU A 73 2.44 -11.17 -0.56
CA GLU A 73 1.13 -10.53 -0.72
C GLU A 73 1.17 -9.43 -1.80
N SER A 74 0.03 -9.17 -2.44
CA SER A 74 -0.09 -7.99 -3.30
C SER A 74 -0.12 -6.72 -2.46
N VAL A 75 0.66 -5.71 -2.85
CA VAL A 75 0.51 -4.35 -2.29
C VAL A 75 -0.90 -3.77 -2.53
N HIS A 76 -1.64 -4.32 -3.50
CA HIS A 76 -3.01 -3.92 -3.81
C HIS A 76 -4.06 -4.54 -2.87
N THR A 77 -3.72 -5.61 -2.15
CA THR A 77 -4.64 -6.36 -1.28
C THR A 77 -5.38 -5.49 -0.26
N PRO A 78 -4.71 -4.63 0.55
CA PRO A 78 -5.42 -3.76 1.50
C PRO A 78 -6.43 -2.82 0.83
N ILE A 79 -6.08 -2.26 -0.34
CA ILE A 79 -6.96 -1.34 -1.08
C ILE A 79 -8.12 -2.10 -1.74
N ASP A 80 -7.85 -3.29 -2.28
CA ASP A 80 -8.88 -4.14 -2.86
C ASP A 80 -9.95 -4.55 -1.84
N ALA A 81 -9.58 -4.67 -0.56
CA ALA A 81 -10.49 -4.97 0.54
C ALA A 81 -11.46 -3.81 0.85
N LEU A 82 -11.03 -2.55 0.68
CA LEU A 82 -11.89 -1.36 0.87
C LEU A 82 -13.13 -1.38 -0.02
N PHE A 83 -12.98 -1.91 -1.24
CA PHE A 83 -14.04 -1.90 -2.25
C PHE A 83 -14.85 -3.21 -2.29
N THR A 84 -14.81 -4.02 -1.23
CA THR A 84 -15.50 -5.31 -1.19
C THR A 84 -17.03 -5.16 -1.34
N SER A 85 -17.62 -4.10 -0.77
CA SER A 85 -19.04 -3.78 -0.92
C SER A 85 -19.40 -3.42 -2.37
N VAL A 86 -18.64 -2.52 -2.99
CA VAL A 86 -18.82 -2.08 -4.39
C VAL A 86 -18.73 -3.26 -5.37
N LYS A 87 -17.77 -4.17 -5.15
CA LYS A 87 -17.62 -5.39 -5.97
C LYS A 87 -18.84 -6.31 -5.90
N LYS A 88 -19.61 -6.29 -4.83
CA LYS A 88 -20.82 -7.13 -4.70
C LYS A 88 -22.01 -6.54 -5.46
N THR A 89 -22.03 -5.23 -5.68
CA THR A 89 -23.16 -4.53 -6.31
C THR A 89 -22.99 -4.34 -7.82
N LEU A 90 -21.77 -4.35 -8.35
CA LEU A 90 -21.50 -4.12 -9.77
C LEU A 90 -21.83 -5.36 -10.64
N PRO A 91 -22.76 -5.25 -11.62
CA PRO A 91 -23.06 -6.32 -12.56
C PRO A 91 -21.81 -6.74 -13.35
N GLY A 92 -21.65 -8.03 -13.62
CA GLY A 92 -20.52 -8.54 -14.41
C GLY A 92 -19.17 -8.60 -13.68
N THR A 93 -19.07 -8.10 -12.44
CA THR A 93 -17.90 -8.29 -11.58
C THR A 93 -18.01 -9.50 -10.66
N ALA A 94 -18.89 -10.45 -11.00
CA ALA A 94 -19.04 -11.73 -10.32
C ALA A 94 -17.64 -12.28 -10.03
N GLN A 95 -17.27 -12.31 -8.75
CA GLN A 95 -15.96 -12.76 -8.32
C GLN A 95 -15.80 -14.16 -8.89
N SER A 96 -14.97 -14.32 -9.92
CA SER A 96 -14.49 -15.63 -10.25
C SER A 96 -13.79 -16.10 -8.98
N ALA A 97 -14.32 -17.15 -8.35
CA ALA A 97 -13.68 -17.81 -7.23
C ALA A 97 -12.23 -18.24 -7.57
N SER A 98 -11.88 -18.24 -8.87
CA SER A 98 -10.51 -18.38 -9.37
C SER A 98 -9.57 -17.24 -8.99
N SER A 99 -10.05 -16.01 -8.79
CA SER A 99 -9.21 -14.90 -8.31
C SER A 99 -8.68 -15.22 -6.91
N VAL A 100 -9.54 -15.56 -5.95
CA VAL A 100 -9.17 -15.94 -4.58
C VAL A 100 -8.21 -17.14 -4.55
N ARG A 101 -8.44 -18.16 -5.40
CA ARG A 101 -7.57 -19.35 -5.50
C ARG A 101 -6.23 -19.08 -6.19
N SER A 102 -6.14 -18.22 -7.21
CA SER A 102 -4.86 -17.94 -7.88
C SER A 102 -3.87 -17.21 -6.97
N TYR A 103 -4.35 -16.49 -5.95
CA TYR A 103 -3.48 -15.87 -4.95
C TYR A 103 -2.78 -16.90 -4.05
N LEU A 104 -3.32 -18.11 -3.84
CA LEU A 104 -2.71 -19.10 -2.93
C LEU A 104 -1.46 -19.77 -3.51
N ASN A 105 -1.36 -19.86 -4.83
CA ASN A 105 -0.26 -20.53 -5.54
C ASN A 105 0.57 -19.58 -6.41
N SER A 106 0.44 -18.27 -6.25
CA SER A 106 1.24 -17.35 -7.06
C SER A 106 2.66 -17.25 -6.49
N ASP A 107 3.67 -17.57 -7.29
CA ASP A 107 5.11 -17.33 -7.06
C ASP A 107 5.45 -15.83 -7.05
N ARG A 108 4.67 -15.05 -6.29
CA ARG A 108 4.87 -13.61 -6.17
C ARG A 108 6.14 -13.38 -5.40
N LYS A 109 7.00 -12.54 -5.98
CA LYS A 109 8.16 -11.98 -5.30
C LYS A 109 7.69 -11.37 -3.97
N PRO A 110 8.29 -11.73 -2.82
CA PRO A 110 7.96 -11.14 -1.54
C PRO A 110 8.04 -9.62 -1.58
N ARG A 111 7.27 -8.98 -0.70
CA ARG A 111 7.21 -7.53 -0.52
C ARG A 111 7.48 -7.19 0.94
N PRO A 112 8.06 -6.02 1.22
CA PRO A 112 8.21 -5.57 2.60
C PRO A 112 6.84 -5.28 3.20
N GLY A 113 6.62 -5.71 4.43
CA GLY A 113 5.41 -5.40 5.20
C GLY A 113 5.73 -5.20 6.67
N VAL A 114 5.21 -4.12 7.25
CA VAL A 114 5.39 -3.83 8.67
C VAL A 114 4.44 -4.72 9.48
N ALA A 115 4.98 -5.49 10.42
CA ALA A 115 4.18 -6.29 11.34
C ALA A 115 3.43 -5.37 12.31
N MET A 116 2.10 -5.44 12.32
CA MET A 116 1.28 -4.60 13.20
C MET A 116 1.08 -5.19 14.59
N GLU A 117 1.39 -6.48 14.73
CA GLU A 117 1.28 -7.27 15.96
C GLU A 117 2.53 -8.14 16.15
N SER A 118 2.73 -8.65 17.36
CA SER A 118 3.83 -9.57 17.65
C SER A 118 3.34 -11.01 17.49
N ARG A 119 4.19 -11.88 16.94
CA ARG A 119 3.89 -13.31 16.78
C ARG A 119 4.85 -14.18 17.60
N PRO A 120 4.34 -15.02 18.52
CA PRO A 120 5.17 -15.97 19.25
C PRO A 120 5.64 -17.12 18.35
N THR A 121 6.72 -17.80 18.74
CA THR A 121 7.39 -18.84 17.93
C THR A 121 6.58 -20.15 17.78
N THR A 122 5.53 -20.33 18.57
CA THR A 122 4.96 -21.65 18.91
C THR A 122 3.94 -22.21 17.92
N THR A 123 3.52 -21.46 16.92
CA THR A 123 2.35 -21.83 16.09
C THR A 123 2.71 -21.92 14.61
N MET A 124 2.65 -23.15 14.07
CA MET A 124 3.31 -23.52 12.82
C MET A 124 2.44 -23.57 11.55
N THR A 125 1.13 -23.33 11.58
CA THR A 125 0.33 -23.46 10.33
C THR A 125 -0.82 -22.45 10.21
N ASN A 126 -0.97 -21.85 9.02
CA ASN A 126 -2.07 -20.98 8.56
C ASN A 126 -2.35 -19.68 9.34
N GLU A 127 -1.38 -19.15 10.08
CA GLU A 127 -1.63 -17.95 10.86
C GLU A 127 -1.69 -16.68 10.03
N GLN A 128 -2.76 -15.95 10.29
CA GLN A 128 -2.99 -14.61 9.80
C GLN A 128 -1.91 -13.65 10.30
N THR A 129 -1.37 -12.83 9.39
CA THR A 129 -0.42 -11.77 9.73
C THR A 129 -1.08 -10.41 9.52
N TYR A 130 -1.24 -9.64 10.58
CA TYR A 130 -1.74 -8.27 10.49
C TYR A 130 -0.60 -7.32 10.11
N THR A 131 -0.67 -6.70 8.92
CA THR A 131 0.45 -5.96 8.33
C THR A 131 0.00 -4.71 7.57
N CYS A 132 0.87 -3.69 7.54
CA CYS A 132 0.84 -2.62 6.52
C CYS A 132 1.90 -2.92 5.46
N LEU A 133 1.51 -3.00 4.19
CA LEU A 133 2.43 -3.32 3.10
C LEU A 133 3.20 -2.09 2.62
N MET A 134 4.48 -2.28 2.31
CA MET A 134 5.32 -1.29 1.65
C MET A 134 5.35 -1.54 0.14
N ALA A 135 5.33 -0.47 -0.63
CA ALA A 135 5.27 -0.52 -2.08
C ALA A 135 6.26 0.45 -2.72
N THR A 136 6.77 0.03 -3.87
CA THR A 136 7.46 0.89 -4.84
C THR A 136 6.72 0.73 -6.14
N TYR A 137 6.33 1.83 -6.77
CA TYR A 137 5.61 1.81 -8.03
C TYR A 137 6.56 2.21 -9.15
N ARG A 138 6.80 1.30 -10.10
CA ARG A 138 7.73 1.54 -11.21
C ARG A 138 7.26 2.77 -12.00
N GLY A 139 8.17 3.73 -12.24
CA GLY A 139 7.86 4.96 -12.97
C GLY A 139 7.02 5.97 -12.20
N ILE A 140 6.59 5.67 -10.97
CA ILE A 140 5.77 6.56 -10.15
C ILE A 140 6.57 6.97 -8.92
N TYR A 141 7.07 8.20 -8.99
CA TYR A 141 7.90 8.80 -7.95
C TYR A 141 7.17 9.91 -7.19
N ALA A 142 6.06 10.42 -7.73
CA ALA A 142 5.31 11.54 -7.19
C ALA A 142 3.89 11.14 -6.75
N PHE A 143 3.37 11.77 -5.69
CA PHE A 143 2.00 11.57 -5.24
C PHE A 143 0.98 11.90 -6.32
N ALA A 144 1.25 12.92 -7.14
CA ALA A 144 0.37 13.37 -8.22
C ALA A 144 -0.06 12.21 -9.15
N HIS A 145 0.81 11.22 -9.32
CA HIS A 145 0.69 10.08 -10.22
C HIS A 145 0.08 8.83 -9.59
N LEU A 146 -0.27 8.85 -8.30
CA LEU A 146 -1.03 7.76 -7.67
C LEU A 146 -2.54 8.01 -7.87
N PRO A 147 -3.40 6.98 -7.91
CA PRO A 147 -4.84 7.17 -7.89
C PRO A 147 -5.26 7.73 -6.51
N PRO A 148 -6.39 8.48 -6.42
CA PRO A 148 -6.78 9.16 -5.18
C PRO A 148 -6.83 8.27 -3.93
N VAL A 149 -7.29 7.02 -4.04
CA VAL A 149 -7.30 6.08 -2.90
C VAL A 149 -5.88 5.76 -2.40
N LEU A 150 -4.90 5.64 -3.30
CA LEU A 150 -3.51 5.43 -2.91
C LEU A 150 -2.88 6.73 -2.41
N LYS A 151 -3.18 7.91 -2.98
CA LYS A 151 -2.75 9.20 -2.40
C LYS A 151 -3.23 9.34 -0.96
N HIS A 152 -4.45 8.87 -0.68
CA HIS A 152 -5.04 8.91 0.65
C HIS A 152 -4.28 8.02 1.64
N PHE A 153 -3.98 6.77 1.29
CA PHE A 153 -3.39 5.81 2.23
C PHE A 153 -1.86 5.70 2.20
N CYS A 154 -1.19 6.12 1.13
CA CYS A 154 0.27 6.05 1.04
C CYS A 154 0.93 7.13 1.90
N VAL A 155 1.98 6.72 2.63
CA VAL A 155 2.84 7.59 3.42
C VAL A 155 4.28 7.41 2.93
N PRO A 156 5.03 8.47 2.62
CA PRO A 156 6.43 8.36 2.22
C PRO A 156 7.28 7.76 3.35
N ILE A 157 8.19 6.85 3.01
CA ILE A 157 9.24 6.37 3.90
C ILE A 157 10.55 7.09 3.57
N SER A 158 11.17 7.73 4.57
CA SER A 158 12.44 8.44 4.40
C SER A 158 13.60 7.50 4.04
N PRO A 159 14.50 7.92 3.13
CA PRO A 159 14.39 9.12 2.28
C PRO A 159 13.34 8.94 1.18
N HIS A 160 12.69 10.01 0.73
CA HIS A 160 11.71 9.92 -0.36
C HIS A 160 11.70 11.17 -1.25
N TYR A 161 11.42 11.02 -2.53
CA TYR A 161 11.26 12.15 -3.47
C TYR A 161 10.09 13.09 -3.17
N GLU A 162 9.21 12.74 -2.22
CA GLU A 162 7.93 13.45 -1.96
C GLU A 162 7.86 13.94 -0.51
N ILE A 163 8.96 13.86 0.23
CA ILE A 163 9.04 14.48 1.54
C ILE A 163 9.11 15.99 1.33
N GLU A 164 8.10 16.67 1.86
CA GLU A 164 8.02 18.12 1.93
C GLU A 164 8.44 18.59 3.34
N LYS A 165 8.73 19.89 3.45
CA LYS A 165 8.99 20.52 4.75
C LYS A 165 7.74 20.42 5.62
N ASP A 166 7.87 19.92 6.84
CA ASP A 166 6.74 19.63 7.74
C ASP A 166 5.75 18.57 7.21
N GLY A 167 6.10 17.86 6.12
CA GLY A 167 5.24 16.85 5.50
C GLY A 167 5.19 15.56 6.32
N THR A 168 4.02 14.89 6.35
CA THR A 168 3.89 13.59 7.03
C THR A 168 4.71 12.52 6.31
N HIS A 169 5.66 11.92 7.04
CA HIS A 169 6.50 10.83 6.54
C HIS A 169 6.94 9.93 7.71
N LEU A 170 7.47 8.76 7.39
CA LEU A 170 7.89 7.76 8.37
C LEU A 170 9.35 7.37 8.17
N HIS A 171 9.96 6.84 9.24
CA HIS A 171 11.35 6.39 9.24
C HIS A 171 11.45 4.95 9.73
N THR A 172 12.32 4.18 9.10
CA THR A 172 12.75 2.87 9.61
C THR A 172 14.00 3.00 10.48
N SER A 173 14.44 1.89 11.05
CA SER A 173 15.78 1.72 11.59
C SER A 173 16.35 0.36 11.16
N PRO A 174 17.51 0.34 10.49
CA PRO A 174 18.19 1.51 9.94
C PRO A 174 17.29 2.25 8.94
N GLU A 175 17.69 3.44 8.51
CA GLU A 175 16.97 4.20 7.49
C GLU A 175 16.82 3.38 6.21
N TRP A 176 15.70 3.58 5.52
CA TRP A 176 15.36 2.78 4.36
C TRP A 176 16.32 3.09 3.20
N GLN A 177 16.70 2.06 2.45
CA GLN A 177 17.77 2.20 1.45
C GLN A 177 17.28 2.69 0.08
N ARG A 178 15.95 2.76 -0.14
CA ARG A 178 15.38 3.09 -1.46
C ARG A 178 14.51 4.36 -1.42
N PRO A 179 14.82 5.39 -2.22
CA PRO A 179 14.20 6.71 -2.08
C PRO A 179 12.78 6.92 -2.66
N HIS A 180 12.01 5.84 -2.84
CA HIS A 180 10.69 5.87 -3.47
C HIS A 180 9.72 4.84 -2.86
N ALA A 181 9.96 4.51 -1.59
CA ALA A 181 9.14 3.56 -0.86
C ALA A 181 7.98 4.25 -0.16
N TRP A 182 6.79 3.71 -0.40
CA TRP A 182 5.56 4.10 0.25
C TRP A 182 5.16 3.04 1.26
N LEU A 183 4.65 3.43 2.41
CA LEU A 183 3.87 2.55 3.28
C LEU A 183 2.39 2.79 3.02
N ILE A 184 1.66 1.74 2.72
CA ILE A 184 0.20 1.81 2.61
C ILE A 184 -0.36 1.73 4.04
N ALA A 185 -0.76 2.87 4.60
CA ALA A 185 -1.34 3.02 5.94
C ALA A 185 -2.78 2.48 6.04
N CYS A 186 -3.06 1.37 5.35
CA CYS A 186 -4.26 0.57 5.43
C CYS A 186 -3.82 -0.85 5.78
N ALA A 187 -3.93 -1.23 7.05
CA ALA A 187 -3.50 -2.55 7.48
C ALA A 187 -4.44 -3.62 6.94
N CYS A 188 -3.89 -4.77 6.58
CA CYS A 188 -4.66 -5.93 6.16
C CYS A 188 -4.23 -7.16 6.93
N VAL A 189 -5.16 -8.11 7.04
CA VAL A 189 -4.88 -9.46 7.50
C VAL A 189 -4.46 -10.29 6.30
N SER A 190 -3.19 -10.67 6.22
CA SER A 190 -2.69 -11.54 5.16
C SER A 190 -2.66 -12.99 5.64
N MET A 191 -3.19 -13.89 4.82
CA MET A 191 -3.06 -15.35 4.99
C MET A 191 -1.87 -15.90 4.18
N LYS A 192 -1.01 -15.02 3.65
CA LYS A 192 0.13 -15.42 2.81
C LYS A 192 1.35 -15.75 3.62
N LEU A 193 2.27 -16.46 2.98
CA LEU A 193 3.53 -16.87 3.58
C LEU A 193 4.37 -15.64 3.95
N VAL A 194 4.77 -15.59 5.22
CA VAL A 194 5.87 -14.76 5.70
C VAL A 194 7.14 -15.57 5.53
N VAL A 195 7.99 -15.16 4.59
CA VAL A 195 9.24 -15.87 4.24
C VAL A 195 10.31 -15.64 5.30
N GLY A 196 10.32 -14.44 5.89
CA GLY A 196 11.31 -14.03 6.86
C GLY A 196 11.21 -12.53 7.12
N ARG A 197 12.30 -11.92 7.58
CA ARG A 197 12.41 -10.46 7.69
C ARG A 197 13.01 -9.87 6.43
N TRP A 198 12.67 -8.62 6.11
CA TRP A 198 13.23 -7.94 4.95
C TRP A 198 14.71 -7.68 5.19
N GLU A 199 15.57 -8.26 4.36
CA GLU A 199 17.01 -8.27 4.55
C GLU A 199 17.60 -6.90 4.23
N TRP A 200 18.47 -6.42 5.11
CA TRP A 200 19.29 -5.24 4.84
C TRP A 200 20.38 -5.57 3.81
N LYS A 201 20.75 -4.59 2.98
CA LYS A 201 21.82 -4.72 2.00
C LYS A 201 23.03 -3.91 2.44
N ASP A 202 24.23 -4.44 2.29
CA ASP A 202 25.43 -3.64 2.52
C ASP A 202 25.78 -2.71 1.35
N GLU A 203 26.88 -1.98 1.50
CA GLU A 203 27.41 -1.05 0.48
C GLU A 203 27.71 -1.74 -0.86
N THR A 204 27.90 -3.06 -0.85
CA THR A 204 28.12 -3.88 -2.06
C THR A 204 26.81 -4.44 -2.63
N GLU A 205 25.66 -3.96 -2.15
CA GLU A 205 24.31 -4.45 -2.47
C GLU A 205 24.05 -5.92 -2.07
N THR A 206 24.95 -6.50 -1.27
CA THR A 206 24.87 -7.88 -0.79
C THR A 206 23.89 -7.96 0.38
N ARG A 207 22.97 -8.92 0.33
CA ARG A 207 21.98 -9.11 1.38
C ARG A 207 22.61 -9.75 2.62
N ARG A 208 22.25 -9.22 3.78
CA ARG A 208 22.74 -9.69 5.08
C ARG A 208 21.58 -10.29 5.88
N PRO A 209 21.41 -11.63 5.92
CA PRO A 209 20.26 -12.28 6.57
C PRO A 209 20.18 -12.04 8.08
N GLU A 210 21.27 -11.62 8.72
CA GLU A 210 21.36 -11.26 10.13
C GLU A 210 20.90 -9.82 10.43
N PHE A 211 20.70 -8.99 9.40
CA PHE A 211 20.29 -7.59 9.54
C PHE A 211 18.97 -7.32 8.82
N SER A 212 18.13 -6.47 9.44
CA SER A 212 16.84 -6.10 8.89
C SER A 212 16.46 -4.68 9.27
N PHE A 213 15.22 -4.30 8.99
CA PHE A 213 14.62 -3.00 9.28
C PHE A 213 13.49 -3.16 10.27
N ARG A 214 13.25 -2.10 11.04
CA ARG A 214 12.10 -2.02 11.93
C ARG A 214 11.60 -0.60 12.13
N PHE A 215 10.38 -0.49 12.62
CA PHE A 215 9.85 0.72 13.21
C PHE A 215 10.14 0.69 14.72
N TYR A 216 10.70 1.78 15.25
CA TYR A 216 10.82 1.95 16.70
C TYR A 216 9.48 2.33 17.34
N LYS A 217 9.40 2.23 18.66
CA LYS A 217 8.17 2.48 19.43
C LYS A 217 7.52 3.83 19.11
N LYS A 218 8.31 4.91 18.98
CA LYS A 218 7.81 6.25 18.61
C LYS A 218 7.21 6.25 17.19
N MET A 219 7.97 5.80 16.19
CA MET A 219 7.51 5.72 14.79
C MET A 219 6.28 4.84 14.62
N PHE A 220 6.18 3.77 15.42
CA PHE A 220 5.01 2.91 15.40
C PHE A 220 3.77 3.62 15.98
N LYS A 221 3.94 4.42 17.05
CA LYS A 221 2.86 5.25 17.58
C LYS A 221 2.39 6.28 16.54
N ASP A 222 3.34 6.91 15.85
CA ASP A 222 3.03 7.87 14.77
C ASP A 222 2.29 7.16 13.62
N LEU A 223 2.71 5.94 13.26
CA LEU A 223 1.99 5.11 12.28
C LEU A 223 0.55 4.80 12.72
N ASP A 224 0.33 4.40 13.97
CA ASP A 224 -1.03 4.14 14.49
C ASP A 224 -1.90 5.41 14.41
N GLN A 225 -1.36 6.57 14.75
CA GLN A 225 -2.07 7.85 14.65
C GLN A 225 -2.41 8.20 13.20
N ILE A 226 -1.44 8.09 12.28
CA ILE A 226 -1.65 8.36 10.85
C ILE A 226 -2.71 7.43 10.28
N ARG A 227 -2.69 6.14 10.65
CA ARG A 227 -3.68 5.16 10.21
C ARG A 227 -5.08 5.52 10.71
N ALA A 228 -5.23 5.85 11.99
CA ALA A 228 -6.52 6.23 12.57
C ALA A 228 -7.08 7.46 11.84
N GLN A 229 -6.27 8.52 11.70
CA GLN A 229 -6.67 9.74 11.00
C GLN A 229 -7.11 9.45 9.56
N LYS A 230 -6.29 8.74 8.77
CA LYS A 230 -6.62 8.41 7.39
C LYS A 230 -7.88 7.54 7.29
N TRP A 231 -8.09 6.64 8.25
CA TRP A 231 -9.29 5.82 8.27
C TRP A 231 -10.55 6.65 8.52
N ASP A 232 -10.50 7.56 9.49
CA ASP A 232 -11.62 8.44 9.83
C ASP A 232 -11.99 9.34 8.64
N GLU A 233 -11.00 9.98 8.01
CA GLU A 233 -11.18 10.80 6.81
C GLU A 233 -11.79 10.00 5.64
N TRP A 234 -11.29 8.77 5.42
CA TRP A 234 -11.82 7.89 4.38
C TRP A 234 -13.27 7.50 4.66
N TRP A 235 -13.58 7.12 5.91
CA TRP A 235 -14.91 6.69 6.31
C TRP A 235 -15.95 7.79 6.16
N GLN A 236 -15.58 9.04 6.48
CA GLN A 236 -16.44 10.21 6.27
C GLN A 236 -16.79 10.39 4.79
N ARG A 237 -15.78 10.41 3.92
CA ARG A 237 -15.99 10.57 2.46
C ARG A 237 -16.73 9.38 1.84
N ALA A 238 -16.52 8.17 2.37
CA ALA A 238 -17.19 6.97 1.89
C ALA A 238 -18.72 7.00 2.08
N GLN A 239 -19.25 7.90 2.92
CA GLN A 239 -20.70 8.12 3.06
C GLN A 239 -21.30 8.92 1.89
N GLU A 240 -20.49 9.64 1.12
CA GLU A 240 -20.95 10.42 -0.02
C GLU A 240 -21.46 9.49 -1.15
N LYS A 241 -22.64 9.79 -1.69
CA LYS A 241 -23.28 8.97 -2.73
C LYS A 241 -22.37 8.86 -3.95
N GLY A 242 -22.06 7.63 -4.37
CA GLY A 242 -21.23 7.34 -5.55
C GLY A 242 -19.72 7.44 -5.32
N TYR A 243 -19.26 7.91 -4.16
CA TYR A 243 -17.83 8.12 -3.89
C TYR A 243 -17.01 6.83 -4.03
N LEU A 244 -17.44 5.75 -3.36
CA LEU A 244 -16.71 4.48 -3.38
C LEU A 244 -16.63 3.86 -4.79
N GLU A 245 -17.68 4.01 -5.59
CA GLU A 245 -17.72 3.51 -6.97
C GLU A 245 -16.76 4.28 -7.87
N ALA A 246 -16.78 5.61 -7.83
CA ALA A 246 -15.84 6.45 -8.57
C ALA A 246 -14.38 6.14 -8.23
N ARG A 247 -14.05 6.05 -6.93
CA ARG A 247 -12.71 5.70 -6.45
C ARG A 247 -12.29 4.28 -6.86
N TYR A 248 -13.23 3.33 -6.87
CA TYR A 248 -12.96 1.97 -7.33
C TYR A 248 -12.61 1.95 -8.83
N MET A 249 -13.36 2.66 -9.67
CA MET A 249 -13.15 2.69 -11.12
C MET A 249 -11.79 3.31 -11.48
N GLU A 250 -11.43 4.44 -10.86
CA GLU A 250 -10.11 5.06 -11.01
C GLU A 250 -8.97 4.11 -10.60
N TYR A 251 -9.14 3.41 -9.47
CA TYR A 251 -8.17 2.45 -8.98
C TYR A 251 -8.02 1.23 -9.91
N GLN A 252 -9.11 0.73 -10.50
CA GLN A 252 -9.03 -0.36 -11.47
C GLN A 252 -8.35 0.07 -12.77
N ALA A 253 -8.63 1.29 -13.26
CA ALA A 253 -7.95 1.84 -14.44
C ALA A 253 -6.43 1.91 -14.22
N PHE A 254 -6.02 2.43 -13.07
CA PHE A 254 -4.62 2.45 -12.65
C PHE A 254 -3.97 1.06 -12.60
N LYS A 255 -4.65 0.06 -12.02
CA LYS A 255 -4.13 -1.32 -11.97
C LYS A 255 -3.95 -1.93 -13.37
N ARG A 256 -4.87 -1.66 -14.31
CA ARG A 256 -4.76 -2.15 -15.69
C ARG A 256 -3.53 -1.55 -16.39
N GLN A 257 -3.34 -0.24 -16.28
CA GLN A 257 -2.19 0.43 -16.89
C GLN A 257 -0.85 -0.04 -16.31
N ILE A 258 -0.74 -0.23 -14.99
CA ILE A 258 0.47 -0.83 -14.39
C ILE A 258 0.71 -2.24 -14.93
N LYS A 259 -0.34 -3.03 -15.11
CA LYS A 259 -0.21 -4.39 -15.64
C LYS A 259 0.31 -4.34 -17.08
N GLU A 260 -0.31 -3.55 -17.94
CA GLU A 260 0.09 -3.35 -19.35
C GLU A 260 1.53 -2.86 -19.45
N ALA A 261 1.91 -1.84 -18.66
CA ALA A 261 3.28 -1.33 -18.64
C ALA A 261 4.31 -2.38 -18.19
N ASN A 262 3.95 -3.30 -17.28
CA ASN A 262 4.85 -4.39 -16.89
C ASN A 262 4.94 -5.51 -17.93
N GLU A 263 3.95 -5.66 -18.80
CA GLU A 263 3.95 -6.64 -19.88
C GLU A 263 4.81 -6.17 -21.06
N GLN A 264 4.87 -4.86 -21.32
CA GLN A 264 5.69 -4.28 -22.41
C GLN A 264 7.21 -4.33 -22.18
N VAL A 265 7.67 -4.55 -20.94
CA VAL A 265 9.11 -4.57 -20.59
C VAL A 265 9.64 -6.00 -20.41
N LYS A 266 8.87 -7.01 -20.78
CA LYS A 266 9.31 -8.42 -20.79
C LYS A 266 9.65 -8.84 -22.19
#